data_AF-A0A3D3ZQ14-F1
#
_entry.id   AF-A0A3D3ZQ14-F1
#
_cell.length_a   1.000
_cell.length_b   1.000
_cell.length_c   1.000
_cell.angle_alpha   90.00
_cell.angle_beta   90.00
_cell.angle_gamma   90.00
#
_symmetry.space_group_name_H-M   'P 1'
#
loop_
_entity.id
_entity.type
_entity.pdbx_description
1 polymer ?
#
loop_
_entity_poly.entity_id
_entity_poly.type
_entity_poly.pdbx_seq_one_letter_code
_entity_poly.pdbx_strand_id
1 'polypeptide(L)'
;WRWAFYIVGIPGLIAAFLAWRIIEPARGTFDYEADVANATSPALEHGSFGKDFLGTISKLIKIPTYWVLVGAFVFSFFTIGGTSFWLTTYLTRDFGLSLTSAGSISGIVLICSGLVGTILGGWLADLAQRRHPEGRLFVSMLGFLIGAPLVLLAFFIHTLPLFIAVFVVAAISLNFCTGPLNAVIQDIIQPSMRATAVGLALLLAHLLGDAAAPTVIGLISDQSTLRTALTITAPVFLFLAGLVCLIGLRTVARDMQNIQAQR
;
A
#
# COMPACT_ATOMS: atom_id res chain seq x y z
N TRP A 1 -19.25 -17.50 12.84
CA TRP A 1 -18.79 -16.86 11.60
C TRP A 1 -19.94 -16.37 10.72
N ARG A 2 -21.04 -17.13 10.50
CA ARG A 2 -22.21 -16.69 9.69
C ARG A 2 -22.76 -15.32 10.11
N TRP A 3 -22.97 -15.10 11.41
CA TRP A 3 -23.42 -13.81 11.95
C TRP A 3 -22.49 -12.63 11.63
N ALA A 4 -21.17 -12.85 11.49
CA ALA A 4 -20.24 -11.78 11.11
C ALA A 4 -20.54 -11.25 9.70
N PHE A 5 -20.95 -12.13 8.76
CA PHE A 5 -21.37 -11.72 7.43
C PHE A 5 -22.64 -10.87 7.45
N TYR A 6 -23.62 -11.21 8.29
CA TYR A 6 -24.86 -10.42 8.39
C TYR A 6 -24.61 -9.05 9.02
N ILE A 7 -23.86 -9.01 10.13
CA ILE A 7 -23.60 -7.77 10.88
C ILE A 7 -22.79 -6.77 10.04
N VAL A 8 -21.82 -7.24 9.24
CA VAL A 8 -20.99 -6.36 8.39
C VAL A 8 -21.65 -6.10 7.02
N GLY A 9 -22.29 -7.11 6.43
CA GLY A 9 -22.84 -7.02 5.08
C GLY A 9 -24.11 -6.18 4.98
N ILE A 10 -25.03 -6.26 5.95
CA ILE A 10 -26.30 -5.51 5.91
C ILE A 10 -26.07 -3.99 5.90
N PRO A 11 -25.23 -3.40 6.78
CA PRO A 11 -24.88 -1.98 6.69
C PRO A 11 -24.27 -1.60 5.34
N GLY A 12 -23.46 -2.48 4.74
CA GLY A 12 -22.91 -2.27 3.40
C GLY A 12 -24.00 -2.19 2.31
N LEU A 13 -25.03 -3.04 2.37
CA LEU A 13 -26.17 -2.97 1.45
C LEU A 13 -27.00 -1.71 1.64
N ILE A 14 -27.18 -1.26 2.89
CA ILE A 14 -27.85 0.01 3.19
C ILE A 14 -27.04 1.17 2.60
N ALA A 15 -25.73 1.19 2.80
CA ALA A 15 -24.85 2.21 2.23
C ALA A 15 -24.89 2.21 0.69
N ALA A 16 -24.91 1.03 0.06
CA ALA A 16 -25.04 0.91 -1.40
C ALA A 16 -26.39 1.48 -1.90
N PHE A 17 -27.49 1.21 -1.20
CA PHE A 17 -28.79 1.77 -1.53
C PHE A 17 -28.82 3.30 -1.39
N LEU A 18 -28.19 3.85 -0.34
CA LEU A 18 -28.06 5.29 -0.15
C LEU A 18 -27.18 5.93 -1.23
N ALA A 19 -26.06 5.30 -1.58
CA ALA A 19 -25.16 5.75 -2.64
C ALA A 19 -25.85 5.77 -4.00
N TRP A 20 -26.70 4.78 -4.30
CA TRP A 20 -27.50 4.73 -5.52
C TRP A 20 -28.49 5.92 -5.65
N ARG A 21 -28.85 6.56 -4.54
CA ARG A 21 -29.69 7.77 -4.54
C ARG A 21 -28.91 9.06 -4.75
N ILE A 22 -27.58 9.01 -4.74
CA ILE A 22 -26.74 10.18 -5.02
C ILE A 22 -26.79 10.45 -6.53
N ILE A 23 -27.10 11.69 -6.89
CA ILE A 23 -27.09 12.14 -8.28
C ILE A 23 -25.63 12.28 -8.71
N GLU A 24 -25.25 11.54 -9.75
CA GLU A 24 -23.93 11.68 -10.37
C GLU A 24 -23.82 13.09 -10.98
N PRO A 25 -22.90 13.95 -10.52
CA PRO A 25 -22.71 15.26 -11.12
C PRO A 25 -22.20 15.11 -12.56
N ALA A 26 -22.45 16.10 -13.41
CA ALA A 26 -21.87 16.10 -14.75
C ALA A 26 -20.33 16.06 -14.64
N ARG A 27 -19.69 15.29 -15.51
CA ARG A 27 -18.22 15.21 -15.52
C ARG A 27 -17.65 16.60 -15.83
N GLY A 28 -16.65 17.03 -15.06
CA GLY A 28 -16.01 18.34 -15.18
C GLY A 28 -16.74 19.51 -14.51
N THR A 29 -17.84 19.28 -13.77
CA THR A 29 -18.56 20.36 -13.05
C THR A 29 -17.67 21.06 -12.00
N PHE A 30 -16.59 20.41 -11.56
CA PHE A 30 -15.65 20.93 -10.56
C PHE A 30 -14.23 21.12 -11.11
N ASP A 31 -14.04 21.01 -12.44
CA ASP A 31 -12.74 21.29 -13.05
C ASP A 31 -12.55 22.83 -13.13
N TYR A 32 -11.32 23.32 -12.92
CA TYR A 32 -11.03 24.75 -12.99
C TYR A 32 -11.19 25.27 -14.43
N GLU A 33 -11.75 26.48 -14.61
CA GLU A 33 -11.99 27.10 -15.93
C GLU A 33 -10.75 27.15 -16.85
N ALA A 34 -9.55 27.19 -16.27
CA ALA A 34 -8.27 27.16 -16.99
C ALA A 34 -7.99 25.80 -17.69
N ASP A 35 -8.49 24.69 -17.15
CA ASP A 35 -8.39 23.36 -17.76
C ASP A 35 -9.40 23.18 -18.90
N VAL A 36 -10.53 23.89 -18.84
CA VAL A 36 -11.59 23.89 -19.87
C VAL A 36 -11.18 24.70 -21.11
N ALA A 37 -10.46 25.81 -20.93
CA ALA A 37 -10.03 26.69 -22.03
C ALA A 37 -8.95 26.07 -22.94
N ASN A 38 -8.12 25.16 -22.42
CA ASN A 38 -7.10 24.42 -23.18
C ASN A 38 -7.58 23.05 -23.67
N ALA A 39 -8.77 22.60 -23.24
CA ALA A 39 -9.38 21.37 -23.70
C ALA A 39 -10.03 21.56 -25.07
N THR A 40 -9.22 21.63 -26.12
CA THR A 40 -9.66 21.15 -27.43
C THR A 40 -10.00 19.66 -27.25
N SER A 41 -11.30 19.35 -27.20
CA SER A 41 -11.87 18.03 -26.86
C SER A 41 -11.01 16.84 -27.35
N PRO A 42 -10.61 15.95 -26.41
CA PRO A 42 -11.47 14.82 -26.04
C PRO A 42 -11.43 14.52 -24.53
N ALA A 43 -11.83 15.48 -23.68
CA ALA A 43 -11.99 15.23 -22.24
C ALA A 43 -13.14 14.23 -21.93
N LEU A 44 -14.01 13.95 -22.90
CA LEU A 44 -15.14 13.02 -22.76
C LEU A 44 -14.82 11.55 -23.12
N GLU A 45 -13.64 11.25 -23.69
CA GLU A 45 -13.27 9.88 -24.11
C GLU A 45 -12.35 9.12 -23.14
N HIS A 46 -12.05 9.69 -21.96
CA HIS A 46 -11.27 8.97 -20.95
C HIS A 46 -12.12 7.86 -20.32
N GLY A 47 -11.87 6.63 -20.77
CA GLY A 47 -12.59 5.42 -20.38
C GLY A 47 -12.61 4.31 -21.44
N SER A 48 -12.15 4.58 -22.66
CA SER A 48 -12.02 3.55 -23.70
C SER A 48 -10.92 2.55 -23.34
N PHE A 49 -11.30 1.34 -22.93
CA PHE A 49 -10.40 0.18 -22.89
C PHE A 49 -9.95 -0.12 -24.34
N GLY A 50 -8.79 0.42 -24.73
CA GLY A 50 -8.29 0.36 -26.11
C GLY A 50 -6.87 0.89 -26.28
N LYS A 51 -6.59 1.53 -27.42
CA LYS A 51 -5.26 2.03 -27.82
C LYS A 51 -4.65 3.01 -26.82
N ASP A 52 -5.46 3.79 -26.12
CA ASP A 52 -5.00 4.76 -25.12
C ASP A 52 -4.39 4.08 -23.90
N PHE A 53 -4.94 2.94 -23.45
CA PHE A 53 -4.40 2.20 -22.31
C PHE A 53 -3.01 1.62 -22.60
N LEU A 54 -2.83 0.97 -23.76
CA LEU A 54 -1.53 0.44 -24.19
C LEU A 54 -0.51 1.58 -24.43
N GLY A 55 -0.96 2.71 -24.97
CA GLY A 55 -0.15 3.92 -25.11
C GLY A 55 0.31 4.48 -23.76
N THR A 56 -0.58 4.54 -22.77
CA THR A 56 -0.25 4.93 -21.39
C THR A 56 0.74 3.96 -20.76
N ILE A 57 0.55 2.65 -20.88
CA ILE A 57 1.51 1.65 -20.38
C ILE A 57 2.89 1.85 -21.02
N SER A 58 2.93 2.04 -22.34
CA SER A 58 4.20 2.29 -23.06
C SER A 58 4.92 3.54 -22.55
N LYS A 59 4.18 4.59 -22.18
CA LYS A 59 4.75 5.80 -21.54
C LYS A 59 5.23 5.51 -20.11
N LEU A 60 4.48 4.75 -19.32
CA LEU A 60 4.87 4.38 -17.95
C LEU A 60 6.14 3.52 -17.90
N ILE A 61 6.35 2.64 -18.88
CA ILE A 61 7.60 1.85 -19.02
C ILE A 61 8.84 2.74 -19.13
N LYS A 62 8.70 3.96 -19.66
CA LYS A 62 9.81 4.91 -19.82
C LYS A 62 10.14 5.71 -18.56
N ILE A 63 9.38 5.55 -17.47
CA ILE A 63 9.56 6.27 -16.21
C ILE A 63 10.17 5.30 -15.19
N PRO A 64 11.50 5.31 -14.97
CA PRO A 64 12.15 4.33 -14.10
C PRO A 64 11.65 4.36 -12.67
N THR A 65 11.39 5.56 -12.11
CA THR A 65 10.88 5.68 -10.74
C THR A 65 9.51 5.00 -10.59
N TYR A 66 8.67 4.96 -11.63
CA TYR A 66 7.37 4.30 -11.55
C TYR A 66 7.50 2.80 -11.22
N TRP A 67 8.40 2.08 -11.90
CA TRP A 67 8.60 0.66 -11.66
C TRP A 67 9.30 0.35 -10.34
N VAL A 68 10.13 1.27 -9.86
CA VAL A 68 10.63 1.23 -8.49
C VAL A 68 9.47 1.29 -7.48
N LEU A 69 8.52 2.20 -7.66
CA LEU A 69 7.35 2.30 -6.79
C LEU A 69 6.47 1.05 -6.88
N VAL A 70 6.25 0.51 -8.09
CA VAL A 70 5.52 -0.75 -8.27
C VAL A 70 6.19 -1.90 -7.51
N GLY A 71 7.51 -2.05 -7.65
CA GLY A 71 8.26 -3.09 -6.92
C GLY A 71 8.17 -2.92 -5.41
N ALA A 72 8.31 -1.68 -4.92
CA ALA A 72 8.16 -1.36 -3.51
C ALA A 72 6.75 -1.69 -2.98
N PHE A 73 5.70 -1.38 -3.75
CA PHE A 73 4.32 -1.74 -3.42
C PHE A 73 4.10 -3.25 -3.38
N VAL A 74 4.56 -3.99 -4.39
CA VAL A 74 4.41 -5.46 -4.43
C VAL A 74 5.03 -6.10 -3.20
N PHE A 75 6.26 -5.72 -2.88
CA PHE A 75 6.97 -6.28 -1.73
C PHE A 75 6.37 -5.85 -0.39
N SER A 76 5.94 -4.59 -0.25
CA SER A 76 5.32 -4.13 1.00
C SER A 76 3.92 -4.74 1.20
N PHE A 77 3.11 -4.85 0.15
CA PHE A 77 1.77 -5.46 0.21
C PHE A 77 1.84 -6.96 0.46
N PHE A 78 2.87 -7.66 -0.04
CA PHE A 78 3.15 -9.04 0.35
C PHE A 78 3.27 -9.15 1.88
N THR A 79 4.09 -8.31 2.50
CA THR A 79 4.29 -8.35 3.95
C THR A 79 3.04 -7.91 4.71
N ILE A 80 2.42 -6.78 4.33
CA ILE A 80 1.22 -6.26 4.99
C ILE A 80 0.07 -7.26 4.91
N GLY A 81 -0.24 -7.74 3.70
CA GLY A 81 -1.33 -8.69 3.47
C GLY A 81 -1.06 -10.05 4.08
N GLY A 82 0.14 -10.59 3.89
CA GLY A 82 0.55 -11.88 4.45
C GLY A 82 0.52 -11.91 5.98
N THR A 83 1.10 -10.91 6.63
CA THR A 83 1.06 -10.82 8.10
C THR A 83 -0.35 -10.59 8.61
N SER A 84 -1.14 -9.71 7.98
CA SER A 84 -2.53 -9.45 8.39
C SER A 84 -3.42 -10.68 8.27
N PHE A 85 -3.27 -11.45 7.19
CA PHE A 85 -4.03 -12.69 6.97
C PHE A 85 -3.71 -13.75 8.02
N TRP A 86 -2.42 -13.95 8.32
CA TRP A 86 -1.98 -15.01 9.23
C TRP A 86 -1.93 -14.61 10.71
N LEU A 87 -2.04 -13.31 11.05
CA LEU A 87 -1.84 -12.82 12.42
C LEU A 87 -2.75 -13.49 13.44
N THR A 88 -4.05 -13.60 13.16
CA THR A 88 -5.00 -14.26 14.06
C THR A 88 -4.67 -15.74 14.24
N THR A 89 -4.36 -16.43 13.14
CA THR A 89 -3.95 -17.85 13.18
C THR A 89 -2.65 -18.04 13.94
N TYR A 90 -1.68 -17.14 13.77
CA TYR A 90 -0.42 -17.13 14.49
C TYR A 90 -0.66 -16.96 16.00
N LEU A 91 -1.45 -15.96 16.40
CA LEU A 91 -1.83 -15.76 17.81
C LEU A 91 -2.53 -16.97 18.43
N THR A 92 -3.38 -17.68 17.68
CA THR A 92 -4.03 -18.90 18.18
C THR A 92 -3.05 -20.08 18.27
N ARG A 93 -2.25 -20.33 17.23
CA ARG A 93 -1.37 -21.51 17.17
C ARG A 93 -0.15 -21.40 18.08
N ASP A 94 0.39 -20.20 18.20
CA ASP A 94 1.72 -19.99 18.76
C ASP A 94 1.66 -19.39 20.18
N PHE A 95 0.64 -18.56 20.47
CA PHE A 95 0.36 -18.05 21.83
C PHE A 95 -0.81 -18.76 22.53
N GLY A 96 -1.44 -19.75 21.90
CA GLY A 96 -2.53 -20.54 22.48
C GLY A 96 -3.82 -19.74 22.75
N LEU A 97 -3.99 -18.59 22.10
CA LEU A 97 -5.15 -17.73 22.33
C LEU A 97 -6.43 -18.32 21.72
N SER A 98 -7.56 -18.12 22.41
CA SER A 98 -8.87 -18.39 21.83
C SER A 98 -9.06 -17.59 20.54
N LEU A 99 -9.84 -18.12 19.59
CA LEU A 99 -10.10 -17.45 18.30
C LEU A 99 -10.68 -16.04 18.50
N THR A 100 -11.57 -15.86 19.49
CA THR A 100 -12.17 -14.57 19.81
C THR A 100 -11.11 -13.58 20.32
N SER A 101 -10.26 -13.99 21.26
CA SER A 101 -9.19 -13.14 21.79
C SER A 101 -8.16 -12.77 20.71
N ALA A 102 -7.72 -13.76 19.93
CA ALA A 102 -6.79 -13.57 18.83
C ALA A 102 -7.35 -12.64 17.76
N GLY A 103 -8.63 -12.80 17.40
CA GLY A 103 -9.32 -11.95 16.43
C GLY A 103 -9.45 -10.51 16.91
N SER A 104 -9.87 -10.30 18.16
CA SER A 104 -9.98 -8.96 18.75
C SER A 104 -8.63 -8.23 18.83
N ILE A 105 -7.58 -8.93 19.30
CA ILE A 105 -6.23 -8.35 19.39
C ILE A 105 -5.71 -8.01 18.00
N SER A 106 -5.81 -8.95 17.05
CA SER A 106 -5.37 -8.72 15.66
C SER A 106 -6.09 -7.52 15.05
N GLY A 107 -7.42 -7.44 15.19
CA GLY A 107 -8.22 -6.34 14.66
C GLY A 107 -7.82 -4.98 15.24
N ILE A 108 -7.66 -4.87 16.56
CA ILE A 108 -7.24 -3.63 17.21
C ILE A 108 -5.84 -3.22 16.75
N VAL A 109 -4.90 -4.17 16.72
CA VAL A 109 -3.53 -3.92 16.26
C VAL A 109 -3.52 -3.41 14.82
N LEU A 110 -4.24 -4.07 13.91
CA LEU A 110 -4.28 -3.69 12.49
C LEU A 110 -4.95 -2.33 12.28
N ILE A 111 -6.07 -2.05 12.94
CA ILE A 111 -6.76 -0.76 12.82
C ILE A 111 -5.88 0.38 13.37
N CYS A 112 -5.37 0.24 14.60
CA CYS A 112 -4.58 1.29 15.23
C CYS A 112 -3.27 1.53 14.48
N SER A 113 -2.56 0.46 14.10
CA SER A 113 -1.29 0.60 13.37
C SER A 113 -1.49 1.14 11.95
N GLY A 114 -2.56 0.73 11.26
CA GLY A 114 -2.90 1.22 9.93
C GLY A 114 -3.22 2.71 9.93
N LEU A 115 -4.09 3.17 10.85
CA LEU A 115 -4.45 4.59 10.98
C LEU A 115 -3.25 5.44 11.36
N VAL A 116 -2.55 5.07 12.44
CA VAL A 116 -1.40 5.82 12.94
C VAL A 116 -0.27 5.83 11.91
N GLY A 117 0.04 4.67 11.33
CA GLY A 117 1.09 4.54 10.33
C GLY A 117 0.83 5.36 9.07
N THR A 118 -0.38 5.28 8.52
CA THR A 118 -0.71 6.01 7.29
C THR A 118 -0.66 7.53 7.50
N ILE A 119 -1.22 8.02 8.61
CA ILE A 119 -1.25 9.46 8.92
C ILE A 119 0.16 9.98 9.21
N LEU A 120 0.90 9.30 10.09
CA LEU A 120 2.27 9.71 10.44
C LEU A 120 3.20 9.62 9.24
N GLY A 121 3.09 8.56 8.44
CA GLY A 121 3.86 8.37 7.22
C GLY A 121 3.63 9.49 6.21
N GLY A 122 2.37 9.83 5.93
CA GLY A 122 2.02 10.95 5.06
C GLY A 122 2.55 12.29 5.58
N TRP A 123 2.35 12.58 6.86
CA TRP A 123 2.78 13.83 7.48
C TRP A 123 4.32 14.00 7.47
N LEU A 124 5.06 12.95 7.87
CA LEU A 124 6.52 12.97 7.87
C LEU A 124 7.08 13.06 6.45
N ALA A 125 6.46 12.36 5.50
CA ALA A 125 6.86 12.40 4.10
C ALA A 125 6.67 13.78 3.49
N ASP A 126 5.55 14.46 3.77
CA ASP A 126 5.32 15.82 3.31
C ASP A 126 6.29 16.81 3.96
N LEU A 127 6.62 16.63 5.24
CA LEU A 127 7.63 17.45 5.91
C LEU A 127 9.02 17.26 5.28
N ALA A 128 9.40 16.01 4.98
CA ALA A 128 10.66 15.69 4.32
C ALA A 128 10.71 16.25 2.88
N GLN A 129 9.59 16.18 2.15
CA GLN A 129 9.46 16.69 0.78
C GLN A 129 9.74 18.19 0.68
N ARG A 130 9.36 18.96 1.71
CA ARG A 130 9.62 20.40 1.76
C ARG A 130 11.11 20.74 1.79
N ARG A 131 11.96 19.82 2.24
CA ARG A 131 13.42 20.01 2.31
C ARG A 131 14.15 19.42 1.13
N HIS A 132 13.73 18.24 0.67
CA HIS A 132 14.36 17.51 -0.42
C HIS A 132 13.31 16.92 -1.37
N PRO A 133 13.52 16.96 -2.70
CA PRO A 133 12.60 16.37 -3.68
C PRO A 133 12.35 14.87 -3.48
N GLU A 134 13.29 14.17 -2.84
CA GLU A 134 13.23 12.73 -2.60
C GLU A 134 12.56 12.38 -1.26
N GLY A 135 12.13 13.38 -0.50
CA GLY A 135 11.71 13.25 0.90
C GLY A 135 10.61 12.20 1.12
N ARG A 136 9.59 12.15 0.27
CA ARG A 136 8.50 11.16 0.37
C ARG A 136 9.00 9.72 0.21
N LEU A 137 9.87 9.51 -0.75
CA LEU A 137 10.45 8.19 -1.02
C LEU A 137 11.45 7.79 0.07
N PHE A 138 12.21 8.75 0.59
CA PHE A 138 13.15 8.54 1.70
C PHE A 138 12.45 8.11 2.99
N VAL A 139 11.35 8.76 3.36
CA VAL A 139 10.56 8.38 4.54
C VAL A 139 9.98 6.96 4.38
N SER A 140 9.49 6.62 3.18
CA SER A 140 9.01 5.26 2.89
C SER A 140 10.12 4.21 3.01
N MET A 141 11.29 4.51 2.45
CA MET A 141 12.47 3.66 2.53
C MET A 141 12.87 3.40 3.98
N LEU A 142 12.95 4.45 4.81
CA LEU A 142 13.24 4.30 6.24
C LEU A 142 12.18 3.46 6.96
N GLY A 143 10.90 3.67 6.66
CA GLY A 143 9.81 2.85 7.19
C GLY A 143 10.01 1.36 6.91
N PHE A 144 10.42 1.01 5.69
CA PHE A 144 10.71 -0.37 5.31
C PHE A 144 11.97 -0.94 5.99
N LEU A 145 13.07 -0.20 5.96
CA LEU A 145 14.34 -0.65 6.53
C LEU A 145 14.32 -0.75 8.06
N ILE A 146 13.52 0.08 8.74
CA ILE A 146 13.28 -0.01 10.20
C ILE A 146 12.23 -1.07 10.51
N GLY A 147 11.19 -1.18 9.68
CA GLY A 147 10.15 -2.18 9.85
C GLY A 147 10.68 -3.61 9.74
N ALA A 148 11.64 -3.88 8.85
CA ALA A 148 12.18 -5.22 8.63
C ALA A 148 12.78 -5.87 9.90
N PRO A 149 13.73 -5.22 10.61
CA PRO A 149 14.27 -5.76 11.86
C PRO A 149 13.23 -5.78 12.99
N LEU A 150 12.26 -4.85 13.02
CA LEU A 150 11.20 -4.86 14.04
C LEU A 150 10.24 -6.04 13.86
N VAL A 151 9.83 -6.33 12.62
CA VAL A 151 9.02 -7.52 12.30
C VAL A 151 9.80 -8.79 12.63
N LEU A 152 11.08 -8.84 12.26
CA LEU A 152 11.94 -9.97 12.59
C LEU A 152 12.00 -10.19 14.10
N LEU A 153 12.27 -9.13 14.86
CA LEU A 153 12.33 -9.16 16.32
C LEU A 153 11.00 -9.61 16.94
N ALA A 154 9.86 -9.12 16.42
CA ALA A 154 8.54 -9.52 16.88
C ALA A 154 8.36 -11.04 16.83
N PHE A 155 8.73 -11.69 15.73
CA PHE A 155 8.58 -13.13 15.59
C PHE A 155 9.58 -13.98 16.38
N PHE A 156 10.61 -13.38 16.99
CA PHE A 156 11.48 -14.05 17.97
C PHE A 156 10.96 -13.95 19.41
N ILE A 157 9.94 -13.13 19.67
CA ILE A 157 9.36 -12.98 21.00
C ILE A 157 8.37 -14.13 21.28
N HIS A 158 8.43 -14.65 22.50
CA HIS A 158 7.59 -15.76 22.97
C HIS A 158 6.59 -15.33 24.06
N THR A 159 6.65 -14.08 24.50
CA THR A 159 5.70 -13.51 25.48
C THR A 159 4.71 -12.58 24.80
N LEU A 160 3.42 -12.81 25.02
CA LEU A 160 2.35 -12.10 24.30
C LEU A 160 2.41 -10.56 24.44
N PRO A 161 2.58 -9.98 25.65
CA PRO A 161 2.58 -8.51 25.77
C PRO A 161 3.73 -7.85 25.03
N LEU A 162 4.92 -8.46 25.06
CA LEU A 162 6.10 -7.94 24.38
C LEU A 162 5.96 -8.13 22.86
N PHE A 163 5.40 -9.26 22.41
CA PHE A 163 5.08 -9.47 20.99
C PHE A 163 4.17 -8.36 20.48
N ILE A 164 3.05 -8.10 21.17
CA ILE A 164 2.08 -7.06 20.77
C ILE A 164 2.76 -5.69 20.73
N ALA A 165 3.54 -5.34 21.76
CA ALA A 165 4.21 -4.05 21.82
C ALA A 165 5.16 -3.82 20.63
N VAL A 166 6.02 -4.79 20.33
CA VAL A 166 6.97 -4.69 19.21
C VAL A 166 6.25 -4.78 17.87
N PHE A 167 5.28 -5.68 17.74
CA PHE A 167 4.55 -5.88 16.49
C PHE A 167 3.68 -4.67 16.12
N VAL A 168 3.11 -3.94 17.09
CA VAL A 168 2.39 -2.68 16.82
C VAL A 168 3.32 -1.64 16.21
N VAL A 169 4.53 -1.47 16.77
CA VAL A 169 5.51 -0.51 16.23
C VAL A 169 5.95 -0.95 14.83
N ALA A 170 6.20 -2.25 14.63
CA ALA A 170 6.53 -2.81 13.32
C ALA A 170 5.39 -2.55 12.30
N ALA A 171 4.14 -2.81 12.69
CA ALA A 171 2.95 -2.60 11.87
C ALA A 171 2.72 -1.12 11.54
N ILE A 172 3.03 -0.20 12.45
CA ILE A 172 3.02 1.24 12.17
C ILE A 172 4.04 1.57 11.07
N SER A 173 5.27 1.05 11.17
CA SER A 173 6.32 1.26 10.16
C SER A 173 5.95 0.69 8.78
N LEU A 174 5.30 -0.47 8.75
CA LEU A 174 4.75 -1.07 7.51
C LEU A 174 3.76 -0.14 6.80
N ASN A 175 2.91 0.54 7.56
CA ASN A 175 1.87 1.42 7.04
C ASN A 175 2.35 2.86 6.74
N PHE A 176 3.61 3.21 7.01
CA PHE A 176 4.14 4.54 6.67
C PHE A 176 4.15 4.85 5.17
N CYS A 177 4.27 3.82 4.33
CA CYS A 177 4.59 3.96 2.92
C CYS A 177 3.38 4.18 2.00
N THR A 178 2.17 3.79 2.41
CA THR A 178 0.98 3.76 1.54
C THR A 178 0.62 5.14 1.03
N GLY A 179 0.60 6.16 1.90
CA GLY A 179 0.36 7.54 1.50
C GLY A 179 1.51 8.11 0.63
N PRO A 180 2.75 8.13 1.13
CA PRO A 180 3.88 8.74 0.44
C PRO A 180 4.18 8.14 -0.93
N LEU A 181 4.15 6.81 -1.10
CA LEU A 181 4.42 6.19 -2.41
C LEU A 181 3.36 6.56 -3.45
N ASN A 182 2.08 6.64 -3.04
CA ASN A 182 1.02 7.12 -3.93
C ASN A 182 1.22 8.60 -4.30
N ALA A 183 1.65 9.44 -3.36
CA ALA A 183 1.98 10.84 -3.64
C ALA A 183 3.14 10.98 -4.62
N VAL A 184 4.19 10.15 -4.52
CA VAL A 184 5.30 10.15 -5.48
C VAL A 184 4.82 9.81 -6.90
N ILE A 185 3.88 8.86 -7.06
CA ILE A 185 3.27 8.60 -8.39
C ILE A 185 2.63 9.88 -8.95
N GLN A 186 1.94 10.67 -8.12
CA GLN A 186 1.34 11.93 -8.57
C GLN A 186 2.40 12.94 -9.01
N ASP A 187 3.58 12.96 -8.38
CA ASP A 187 4.65 13.90 -8.68
C ASP A 187 5.40 13.58 -9.98
N ILE A 188 5.48 12.29 -10.36
CA ILE A 188 6.26 11.83 -11.53
C ILE A 188 5.40 11.47 -12.75
N ILE A 189 4.06 11.47 -12.62
CA ILE A 189 3.12 11.12 -13.70
C ILE A 189 2.30 12.34 -14.14
N GLN A 190 2.16 12.50 -15.45
CA GLN A 190 1.33 13.54 -16.07
C GLN A 190 -0.15 13.42 -15.67
N PRO A 191 -0.88 14.53 -15.49
CA PRO A 191 -2.26 14.55 -15.02
C PRO A 191 -3.20 13.54 -15.68
N SER A 192 -3.18 13.46 -17.01
CA SER A 192 -4.06 12.59 -17.81
C SER A 192 -3.83 11.09 -17.61
N MET A 193 -2.68 10.67 -17.04
CA MET A 193 -2.33 9.26 -16.87
C MET A 193 -2.26 8.82 -15.41
N ARG A 194 -2.46 9.73 -14.44
CA ARG A 194 -2.32 9.45 -13.00
C ARG A 194 -3.24 8.34 -12.50
N ALA A 195 -4.51 8.38 -12.90
CA ALA A 195 -5.49 7.38 -12.50
C ALA A 195 -5.07 5.96 -12.95
N THR A 196 -4.68 5.82 -14.23
CA THR A 196 -4.19 4.56 -14.80
C THR A 196 -2.91 4.10 -14.11
N ALA A 197 -1.97 5.01 -13.84
CA ALA A 197 -0.71 4.68 -13.19
C ALA A 197 -0.90 4.15 -11.77
N VAL A 198 -1.74 4.80 -10.96
CA VAL A 198 -2.09 4.32 -9.61
C VAL A 198 -2.85 3.00 -9.69
N GLY A 199 -3.85 2.90 -10.56
CA GLY A 199 -4.64 1.69 -10.75
C GLY A 199 -3.79 0.48 -11.11
N LEU A 200 -2.86 0.63 -12.07
CA LEU A 200 -1.93 -0.43 -12.45
C LEU A 200 -0.96 -0.79 -11.32
N ALA A 201 -0.41 0.20 -10.62
CA ALA A 201 0.50 -0.04 -9.51
C ALA A 201 -0.17 -0.83 -8.38
N LEU A 202 -1.38 -0.43 -7.99
CA LEU A 202 -2.16 -1.12 -6.97
C LEU A 202 -2.65 -2.49 -7.44
N LEU A 203 -3.06 -2.64 -8.70
CA LEU A 203 -3.43 -3.94 -9.27
C LEU A 203 -2.27 -4.94 -9.14
N LEU A 204 -1.07 -4.54 -9.53
CA LEU A 204 0.12 -5.38 -9.43
C LEU A 204 0.49 -5.64 -7.96
N ALA A 205 0.39 -4.63 -7.11
CA ALA A 205 0.65 -4.76 -5.67
C ALA A 205 -0.29 -5.75 -5.00
N HIS A 206 -1.57 -5.72 -5.35
CA HIS A 206 -2.55 -6.66 -4.80
C HIS A 206 -2.36 -8.07 -5.37
N LEU A 207 -2.25 -8.18 -6.70
CA LEU A 207 -2.16 -9.48 -7.36
C LEU A 207 -0.88 -10.24 -6.99
N LEU A 208 0.26 -9.56 -6.98
CA LEU A 208 1.57 -10.17 -6.73
C LEU A 208 2.02 -10.07 -5.27
N GLY A 209 1.44 -9.15 -4.50
CA GLY A 209 1.73 -8.95 -3.09
C GLY A 209 0.74 -9.69 -2.20
N ASP A 210 -0.31 -9.02 -1.77
CA ASP A 210 -1.20 -9.53 -0.71
C ASP A 210 -2.05 -10.74 -1.12
N ALA A 211 -2.48 -10.88 -2.37
CA ALA A 211 -3.20 -12.06 -2.85
C ALA A 211 -2.29 -13.30 -2.93
N ALA A 212 -1.01 -13.11 -3.28
CA ALA A 212 -0.04 -14.19 -3.38
C ALA A 212 0.51 -14.61 -2.01
N ALA A 213 0.60 -13.68 -1.06
CA ALA A 213 1.26 -13.89 0.23
C ALA A 213 0.70 -15.06 1.06
N PRO A 214 -0.63 -15.23 1.23
CA PRO A 214 -1.18 -16.34 2.00
C PRO A 214 -0.75 -17.70 1.48
N THR A 215 -0.75 -17.88 0.15
CA THR A 215 -0.36 -19.14 -0.50
C THR A 215 1.12 -19.44 -0.29
N VAL A 216 1.99 -18.45 -0.51
CA VAL A 216 3.45 -18.62 -0.32
C VAL A 216 3.78 -18.92 1.14
N ILE A 217 3.22 -18.17 2.08
CA ILE A 217 3.43 -18.37 3.52
C ILE A 217 2.86 -19.72 3.96
N GLY A 218 1.69 -20.11 3.46
CA GLY A 218 1.07 -21.41 3.74
C GLY A 218 1.95 -22.59 3.31
N LEU A 219 2.45 -22.57 2.07
CA LEU A 219 3.33 -23.63 1.55
C LEU A 219 4.62 -23.79 2.36
N ILE A 220 5.20 -22.69 2.86
CA ILE A 220 6.38 -22.73 3.75
C ILE A 220 5.98 -23.21 5.15
N SER A 221 4.82 -22.78 5.65
CA SER A 221 4.28 -23.20 6.95
C SER A 221 4.00 -24.70 6.99
N ASP A 222 3.54 -25.30 5.89
CA ASP A 222 3.21 -26.73 5.81
C ASP A 222 4.47 -27.62 5.93
N GLN A 223 5.63 -27.09 5.53
CA GLN A 223 6.93 -27.79 5.60
C GLN A 223 7.71 -27.49 6.88
N SER A 224 7.31 -26.48 7.65
CA SER A 224 8.02 -26.01 8.83
C SER A 224 7.06 -25.61 9.95
N THR A 225 6.96 -24.31 10.24
CA THR A 225 5.95 -23.74 11.13
C THR A 225 5.49 -22.40 10.57
N LEU A 226 4.30 -21.96 10.98
CA LEU A 226 3.80 -20.64 10.61
C LEU A 226 4.74 -19.51 11.11
N ARG A 227 5.31 -19.68 12.31
CA ARG A 227 6.31 -18.75 12.86
C ARG A 227 7.50 -18.65 11.92
N THR A 228 8.11 -19.79 11.56
CA THR A 228 9.28 -19.83 10.65
C THR A 228 8.96 -19.20 9.30
N ALA A 229 7.80 -19.50 8.72
CA ALA A 229 7.37 -18.90 7.46
C ALA A 229 7.32 -17.37 7.56
N LEU A 230 6.66 -16.83 8.59
CA LEU A 230 6.54 -15.39 8.80
C LEU A 230 7.89 -14.71 9.13
N THR A 231 8.73 -15.35 9.95
CA THR A 231 10.08 -14.85 10.29
C THR A 231 10.97 -14.71 9.05
N ILE A 232 10.82 -15.61 8.07
CA ILE A 232 11.60 -15.56 6.83
C ILE A 232 10.98 -14.55 5.86
N THR A 233 9.70 -14.70 5.52
CA THR A 233 9.11 -13.95 4.41
C THR A 233 8.91 -12.47 4.76
N ALA A 234 8.35 -12.16 5.94
CA ALA A 234 7.92 -10.80 6.24
C ALA A 234 9.10 -9.79 6.29
N PRO A 235 10.22 -10.07 6.97
CA PRO A 235 11.38 -9.18 6.98
C PRO A 235 12.09 -9.11 5.63
N VAL A 236 12.22 -10.23 4.90
CA VAL A 236 12.91 -10.27 3.60
C VAL A 236 12.20 -9.41 2.58
N PHE A 237 10.89 -9.58 2.41
CA PHE A 237 10.12 -8.78 1.46
C PHE A 237 10.11 -7.30 1.85
N LEU A 238 10.04 -6.99 3.15
CA LEU A 238 10.10 -5.59 3.59
C LEU A 238 11.48 -4.96 3.36
N PHE A 239 12.55 -5.73 3.58
CA PHE A 239 13.91 -5.29 3.27
C PHE A 239 14.11 -5.07 1.76
N LEU A 240 13.58 -5.96 0.91
CA LEU A 240 13.58 -5.78 -0.54
C LEU A 240 12.82 -4.53 -0.96
N ALA A 241 11.67 -4.22 -0.34
CA ALA A 241 10.95 -2.97 -0.58
C ALA A 241 11.82 -1.75 -0.26
N GLY A 242 12.53 -1.77 0.87
CA GLY A 242 13.49 -0.74 1.26
C GLY A 242 14.65 -0.58 0.27
N LEU A 243 15.25 -1.69 -0.19
CA LEU A 243 16.32 -1.67 -1.19
C LEU A 243 15.85 -1.11 -2.54
N VAL A 244 14.64 -1.47 -2.97
CA VAL A 244 14.05 -0.94 -4.19
C VAL A 244 13.81 0.57 -4.07
N CYS A 245 13.27 1.04 -2.94
CA CYS A 245 13.14 2.48 -2.69
C CYS A 245 14.49 3.22 -2.66
N LEU A 246 15.55 2.60 -2.12
CA LEU A 246 16.90 3.15 -2.11
C LEU A 246 17.43 3.39 -3.54
N ILE A 247 17.16 2.47 -4.47
CA ILE A 247 17.46 2.67 -5.90
C ILE A 247 16.65 3.85 -6.46
N GLY A 248 15.38 3.95 -6.06
CA GLY A 248 14.47 5.01 -6.49
C GLY A 248 14.90 6.42 -6.11
N LEU A 249 15.59 6.59 -4.97
CA LEU A 249 16.12 7.89 -4.54
C LEU A 249 16.97 8.55 -5.63
N ARG A 250 17.78 7.77 -6.36
CA ARG A 250 18.62 8.28 -7.46
C ARG A 250 17.84 8.73 -8.70
N THR A 251 16.59 8.31 -8.84
CA THR A 251 15.78 8.52 -10.06
C THR A 251 14.66 9.53 -9.84
N VAL A 252 14.10 9.59 -8.63
CA VAL A 252 12.87 10.33 -8.34
C VAL A 252 13.01 11.83 -8.59
N ALA A 253 14.13 12.44 -8.17
CA ALA A 253 14.36 13.87 -8.38
C ALA A 253 14.42 14.23 -9.87
N ARG A 254 15.05 13.38 -10.69
CA ARG A 254 15.13 13.57 -12.14
C ARG A 254 13.77 13.44 -12.80
N ASP A 255 13.00 12.43 -12.44
CA ASP A 255 11.66 12.21 -13.03
C ASP A 255 10.68 13.31 -12.62
N MET A 256 10.76 13.83 -11.39
CA MET A 256 9.99 15.01 -10.96
C MET A 256 10.36 16.26 -11.79
N GLN A 257 11.66 16.52 -12.01
CA GLN A 257 12.11 17.65 -12.83
C GLN A 257 11.63 17.54 -14.28
N ASN A 258 11.64 16.33 -14.86
CA ASN A 258 11.14 16.10 -16.22
C ASN A 258 9.66 16.45 -16.36
N ILE A 259 8.84 16.17 -15.35
CA ILE A 259 7.41 16.54 -15.34
C ILE A 259 7.22 18.04 -15.13
N GLN A 260 8.04 18.68 -14.30
CA GLN A 260 8.00 20.13 -14.11
C GLN A 260 8.39 20.88 -15.37
N ALA A 261 9.38 20.39 -16.13
CA ALA A 261 9.80 20.98 -17.40
C ALA A 261 8.78 20.82 -18.55
N GLN A 262 7.77 19.95 -18.37
CA GLN A 262 6.68 19.74 -19.32
C GLN A 262 5.45 20.61 -19.03
N ARG A 263 5.44 21.35 -17.91
CA ARG A 263 4.42 22.34 -17.56
C ARG A 263 4.80 23.71 -18.07
#